data_AF-A0A0P1F250-F1
#
_entry.id   AF-A0A0P1F250-F1
#
_cell.length_a   1.000
_cell.length_b   1.000
_cell.length_c   1.000
_cell.angle_alpha   90.00
_cell.angle_beta   90.00
_cell.angle_gamma   90.00
#
_symmetry.space_group_name_H-M   'P 1'
#
loop_
_entity.id
_entity.type
_entity.pdbx_description
1 polymer ?
#
loop_
_entity_poly.entity_id
_entity_poly.type
_entity_poly.pdbx_seq_one_letter_code
_entity_poly.pdbx_strand_id
1 'polypeptide(L)'
;MNRILAIASFIMMIATGAHATTVNLMSGGDLHILGSKGTFNVDGVSGTVHAGSYAHNPRISQFHHGIGVRTSHDDTGNLDGLWDEWLTFTLHKTVRLISVTFAHVDTTDDWDVYVGHTRVANDSPSNPYDFGNVIASAFTILADGHKCKLYIFCKSDDNFVIKKFEFEHTPAPVPLPAPGLLLIGGLAGFGFMRRRKQQVG
;
A
#
# COMPACT_ATOMS: atom_id res chain seq x y z
N MET A 1 55.78 -30.51 4.74
CA MET A 1 54.36 -30.80 5.00
C MET A 1 53.58 -29.50 4.85
N ASN A 2 52.98 -29.23 3.69
CA ASN A 2 52.29 -27.96 3.43
C ASN A 2 50.79 -28.14 3.62
N ARG A 3 50.24 -27.47 4.64
CA ARG A 3 48.80 -27.45 4.94
C ARG A 3 48.13 -26.40 4.06
N ILE A 4 47.26 -26.83 3.15
CA ILE A 4 46.42 -25.94 2.34
C ILE A 4 45.19 -25.58 3.19
N LEU A 5 45.05 -24.32 3.60
CA LEU A 5 43.81 -23.80 4.17
C LEU A 5 42.78 -23.61 3.06
N ALA A 6 41.66 -24.33 3.14
CA ALA A 6 40.48 -24.07 2.32
C ALA A 6 39.59 -23.06 3.06
N ILE A 7 39.39 -21.88 2.45
CA ILE A 7 38.44 -20.88 2.94
C ILE A 7 37.09 -21.18 2.27
N ALA A 8 36.14 -21.72 3.03
CA ALA A 8 34.77 -21.88 2.58
C ALA A 8 34.05 -20.53 2.70
N SER A 9 33.69 -19.91 1.59
CA SER A 9 32.81 -18.74 1.58
C SER A 9 31.36 -19.22 1.65
N PHE A 10 30.71 -19.02 2.80
CA PHE A 10 29.27 -19.19 2.95
C PHE A 10 28.56 -17.96 2.38
N ILE A 11 27.79 -18.14 1.30
CA ILE A 11 26.84 -17.11 0.85
C ILE A 11 25.56 -17.31 1.64
N MET A 12 25.29 -16.41 2.59
CA MET A 12 24.03 -16.37 3.33
C MET A 12 22.98 -15.69 2.44
N MET A 13 22.07 -16.47 1.85
CA MET A 13 20.88 -15.91 1.21
C MET A 13 19.86 -15.58 2.30
N ILE A 14 19.76 -14.30 2.66
CA ILE A 14 18.68 -13.81 3.51
C ILE A 14 17.43 -13.74 2.63
N ALA A 15 16.57 -14.75 2.72
CA ALA A 15 15.22 -14.65 2.19
C ALA A 15 14.42 -13.73 3.12
N THR A 16 14.23 -12.48 2.73
CA THR A 16 13.24 -11.60 3.37
C THR A 16 11.87 -12.11 2.99
N GLY A 17 11.17 -12.76 3.93
CA GLY A 17 9.76 -13.10 3.76
C GLY A 17 8.95 -11.84 3.51
N ALA A 18 7.99 -11.89 2.59
CA ALA A 18 7.05 -10.78 2.41
C ALA A 18 6.15 -10.74 3.65
N HIS A 19 6.26 -9.67 4.43
CA HIS A 19 5.41 -9.40 5.58
C HIS A 19 4.50 -8.21 5.24
N ALA A 20 3.25 -8.27 5.70
CA ALA A 20 2.31 -7.17 5.56
C ALA A 20 2.79 -5.95 6.36
N THR A 21 2.83 -4.80 5.70
CA THR A 21 3.11 -3.49 6.29
C THR A 21 1.79 -2.74 6.48
N THR A 22 1.55 -2.22 7.68
CA THR A 22 0.35 -1.44 8.01
C THR A 22 0.66 0.04 8.00
N VAL A 23 -0.18 0.84 7.33
CA VAL A 23 -0.23 2.30 7.50
C VAL A 23 -1.40 2.65 8.40
N ASN A 24 -1.11 3.14 9.61
CA ASN A 24 -2.08 3.54 10.61
C ASN A 24 -2.51 5.00 10.39
N LEU A 25 -3.80 5.22 10.14
CA LEU A 25 -4.35 6.55 9.83
C LEU A 25 -5.06 7.20 11.03
N MET A 26 -5.13 6.51 12.17
CA MET A 26 -5.67 7.09 13.41
C MET A 26 -4.83 8.30 13.87
N SER A 27 -5.42 9.16 14.72
CA SER A 27 -4.72 10.27 15.35
C SER A 27 -3.44 9.80 16.06
N GLY A 28 -2.31 10.44 15.75
CA GLY A 28 -0.97 10.04 16.23
C GLY A 28 -0.34 8.86 15.47
N GLY A 29 -0.97 8.41 14.38
CA GLY A 29 -0.46 7.39 13.47
C GLY A 29 0.55 7.92 12.45
N ASP A 30 0.62 7.26 11.30
CA ASP A 30 1.68 7.44 10.30
C ASP A 30 1.43 8.60 9.32
N LEU A 31 0.23 9.19 9.34
CA LEU A 31 -0.17 10.24 8.42
C LEU A 31 0.11 11.63 9.01
N HIS A 32 0.84 12.45 8.25
CA HIS A 32 0.98 13.89 8.50
C HIS A 32 0.08 14.69 7.56
N ILE A 33 -0.87 15.46 8.11
CA ILE A 33 -1.92 16.14 7.33
C ILE A 33 -1.62 17.63 7.15
N LEU A 34 -1.83 18.10 5.92
CA LEU A 34 -1.71 19.48 5.46
C LEU A 34 -2.95 19.87 4.63
N GLY A 35 -4.08 20.11 5.30
CA GLY A 35 -5.34 20.51 4.65
C GLY A 35 -5.96 19.37 3.83
N SER A 36 -6.04 19.51 2.51
CA SER A 36 -6.60 18.50 1.59
C SER A 36 -5.63 17.38 1.22
N LYS A 37 -4.38 17.45 1.70
CA LYS A 37 -3.34 16.47 1.41
C LYS A 37 -2.70 15.98 2.69
N GLY A 38 -2.27 14.74 2.70
CA GLY A 38 -1.46 14.15 3.76
C GLY A 38 -0.32 13.33 3.18
N THR A 39 0.72 13.10 3.97
CA THR A 39 1.89 12.29 3.57
C THR A 39 2.21 11.26 4.64
N PHE A 40 2.66 10.09 4.22
CA PHE A 40 3.12 9.03 5.12
C PHE A 40 4.42 8.42 4.61
N ASN A 41 5.18 7.78 5.51
CA ASN A 41 6.36 7.00 5.18
C ASN A 41 6.50 5.84 6.17
N VAL A 42 6.21 4.63 5.73
CA VAL A 42 6.20 3.43 6.57
C VAL A 42 6.99 2.34 5.87
N ASP A 43 7.95 1.76 6.59
CA ASP A 43 8.76 0.61 6.11
C ASP A 43 9.39 0.84 4.72
N GLY A 44 9.87 2.06 4.45
CA GLY A 44 10.50 2.41 3.19
C GLY A 44 9.54 2.56 2.00
N VAL A 45 8.23 2.58 2.23
CA VAL A 45 7.22 3.03 1.27
C VAL A 45 6.64 4.36 1.75
N SER A 46 6.81 5.38 0.92
CA SER A 46 6.20 6.69 1.14
C SER A 46 5.04 6.90 0.17
N GLY A 47 4.15 7.82 0.53
CA GLY A 47 3.02 8.17 -0.31
C GLY A 47 2.27 9.40 0.18
N THR A 48 1.20 9.70 -0.53
CA THR A 48 0.30 10.82 -0.26
C THR A 48 -1.14 10.34 -0.18
N VAL A 49 -1.93 11.04 0.63
CA VAL A 49 -3.39 10.94 0.66
C VAL A 49 -3.96 12.26 0.18
N HIS A 50 -4.98 12.23 -0.66
CA HIS A 50 -5.67 13.43 -1.13
C HIS A 50 -7.18 13.30 -0.88
N ALA A 51 -7.76 14.28 -0.19
CA ALA A 51 -9.20 14.43 -0.06
C ALA A 51 -9.80 15.12 -1.28
N GLY A 52 -10.89 14.57 -1.78
CA GLY A 52 -11.73 15.19 -2.79
C GLY A 52 -13.21 15.11 -2.41
N SER A 53 -13.99 16.01 -2.99
CA SER A 53 -15.44 16.07 -2.89
C SER A 53 -15.97 16.92 -4.04
N TYR A 54 -17.24 16.74 -4.43
CA TYR A 54 -17.91 17.71 -5.30
C TYR A 54 -18.30 19.01 -4.58
N ALA A 55 -18.21 19.06 -3.24
CA ALA A 55 -18.33 20.29 -2.47
C ALA A 55 -17.08 21.18 -2.56
N HIS A 56 -17.17 22.38 -1.98
CA HIS A 56 -16.08 23.35 -1.98
C HIS A 56 -15.09 23.10 -0.82
N ASN A 57 -13.81 22.93 -1.16
CA ASN A 57 -12.66 22.88 -0.23
C ASN A 57 -12.60 21.64 0.69
N PRO A 58 -12.57 20.40 0.14
CA PRO A 58 -12.40 19.20 0.95
C PRO A 58 -11.07 19.23 1.71
N ARG A 59 -11.09 18.83 2.98
CA ARG A 59 -9.92 18.70 3.85
C ARG A 59 -9.90 17.32 4.48
N ILE A 60 -8.71 16.77 4.70
CA ILE A 60 -8.59 15.53 5.47
C ILE A 60 -8.87 15.88 6.94
N SER A 61 -9.85 15.19 7.52
CA SER A 61 -10.09 15.15 8.96
C SER A 61 -9.35 13.95 9.56
N GLN A 62 -8.95 14.04 10.83
CA GLN A 62 -8.33 12.92 11.52
C GLN A 62 -8.82 12.84 12.95
N PHE A 63 -9.20 11.63 13.34
CA PHE A 63 -9.78 11.31 14.63
C PHE A 63 -9.06 10.12 15.26
N HIS A 64 -9.45 9.76 16.48
CA HIS A 64 -8.94 8.56 17.14
C HIS A 64 -9.21 7.27 16.33
N HIS A 65 -10.24 7.27 15.47
CA HIS A 65 -10.68 6.08 14.74
C HIS A 65 -10.18 6.00 13.29
N GLY A 66 -9.62 7.08 12.72
CA GLY A 66 -9.16 7.11 11.33
C GLY A 66 -9.20 8.50 10.72
N ILE A 67 -9.18 8.54 9.38
CA ILE A 67 -9.34 9.76 8.58
C ILE A 67 -10.63 9.75 7.76
N GLY A 68 -11.20 10.93 7.54
CA GLY A 68 -12.31 11.14 6.62
C GLY A 68 -12.10 12.42 5.79
N VAL A 69 -13.19 12.96 5.28
CA VAL A 69 -13.21 14.21 4.53
C VAL A 69 -14.10 15.19 5.27
N ARG A 70 -13.66 16.46 5.35
CA ARG A 70 -14.45 17.56 5.85
C ARG A 70 -14.56 18.62 4.76
N THR A 71 -15.77 18.98 4.38
CA THR A 71 -16.07 19.96 3.33
C THR A 71 -16.54 21.30 3.88
N SER A 72 -17.00 21.35 5.14
CA SER A 72 -17.44 22.60 5.79
C SER A 72 -17.09 22.64 7.28
N HIS A 73 -17.44 23.72 7.98
CA HIS A 73 -17.20 23.83 9.42
C HIS A 73 -18.13 22.92 10.24
N ASP A 74 -19.37 22.76 9.79
CA ASP A 74 -20.43 22.01 10.49
C ASP A 74 -20.42 20.52 10.12
N ASP A 75 -19.55 20.14 9.19
CA ASP A 75 -19.37 18.76 8.75
C ASP A 75 -18.57 17.97 9.80
N THR A 76 -19.11 16.80 10.15
CA THR A 76 -18.55 15.87 11.14
C THR A 76 -17.12 15.48 10.77
N GLY A 77 -16.80 15.46 9.48
CA GLY A 77 -15.53 15.05 8.91
C GLY A 77 -15.45 13.56 8.59
N ASN A 78 -16.56 12.82 8.62
CA ASN A 78 -16.59 11.45 8.14
C ASN A 78 -16.71 11.44 6.61
N LEU A 79 -16.42 10.31 5.97
CA LEU A 79 -16.86 10.06 4.60
C LEU A 79 -18.34 9.73 4.69
N ASP A 80 -19.20 10.70 4.36
CA ASP A 80 -20.64 10.55 4.51
C ASP A 80 -21.40 10.56 3.17
N GLY A 81 -20.71 10.89 2.08
CA GLY A 81 -21.28 10.85 0.74
C GLY A 81 -22.37 11.92 0.50
N LEU A 82 -22.47 12.95 1.35
CA LEU A 82 -23.44 14.05 1.15
C LEU A 82 -23.17 14.84 -0.14
N TRP A 83 -21.89 14.89 -0.54
CA TRP A 83 -21.42 15.60 -1.74
C TRP A 83 -20.43 14.76 -2.56
N ASP A 84 -20.64 13.43 -2.58
CA ASP A 84 -19.68 12.37 -2.92
C ASP A 84 -18.24 12.70 -2.49
N GLU A 85 -17.74 11.97 -1.50
CA GLU A 85 -16.47 12.28 -0.88
C GLU A 85 -15.50 11.14 -1.07
N TRP A 86 -14.22 11.47 -1.30
CA TRP A 86 -13.23 10.44 -1.52
C TRP A 86 -11.87 10.76 -0.93
N LEU A 87 -11.14 9.69 -0.63
CA LEU A 87 -9.73 9.72 -0.29
C LEU A 87 -8.96 8.88 -1.29
N THR A 88 -8.06 9.54 -2.03
CA THR A 88 -7.13 8.88 -2.95
C THR A 88 -5.77 8.71 -2.28
N PHE A 89 -5.33 7.46 -2.20
CA PHE A 89 -4.02 7.07 -1.69
C PHE A 89 -3.10 6.84 -2.88
N THR A 90 -1.93 7.49 -2.89
CA THR A 90 -0.89 7.31 -3.90
C THR A 90 0.41 6.90 -3.21
N LEU A 91 0.96 5.76 -3.58
CA LEU A 91 2.22 5.24 -3.10
C LEU A 91 3.32 5.52 -4.13
N HIS A 92 4.51 5.89 -3.67
CA HIS A 92 5.68 6.10 -4.54
C HIS A 92 6.28 4.79 -5.07
N LYS A 93 5.81 3.65 -4.58
CA LYS A 93 6.16 2.31 -5.05
C LYS A 93 4.90 1.55 -5.41
N THR A 94 5.00 0.72 -6.44
CA THR A 94 4.02 -0.33 -6.68
C THR A 94 4.14 -1.37 -5.57
N VAL A 95 3.02 -1.72 -4.95
CA VAL A 95 2.92 -2.70 -3.86
C VAL A 95 1.79 -3.68 -4.16
N ARG A 96 1.76 -4.82 -3.46
CA ARG A 96 0.57 -5.66 -3.41
C ARG A 96 -0.34 -5.11 -2.33
N LEU A 97 -1.50 -4.58 -2.70
CA LEU A 97 -2.50 -4.14 -1.73
C LEU A 97 -3.11 -5.38 -1.06
N ILE A 98 -3.25 -5.35 0.26
CA ILE A 98 -3.84 -6.46 1.03
C ILE A 98 -5.25 -6.08 1.43
N SER A 99 -5.37 -5.06 2.30
CA SER A 99 -6.67 -4.70 2.87
C SER A 99 -6.77 -3.21 3.18
N VAL A 100 -8.00 -2.71 3.28
CA VAL A 100 -8.31 -1.43 3.91
C VAL A 100 -9.36 -1.66 5.00
N THR A 101 -9.12 -1.08 6.17
CA THR A 101 -10.00 -1.20 7.34
C THR A 101 -10.67 0.13 7.62
N PHE A 102 -11.97 0.07 7.85
CA PHE A 102 -12.80 1.23 8.15
C PHE A 102 -13.21 1.24 9.62
N ALA A 103 -13.66 2.39 10.11
CA ALA A 103 -14.29 2.54 11.42
C ALA A 103 -15.55 3.41 11.31
N HIS A 104 -16.38 3.37 12.35
CA HIS A 104 -17.75 3.92 12.37
C HIS A 104 -18.76 3.24 11.43
N VAL A 105 -18.35 2.18 10.74
CA VAL A 105 -19.21 1.38 9.87
C VAL A 105 -20.37 0.72 10.64
N ASP A 106 -21.59 0.96 10.17
CA ASP A 106 -22.83 0.31 10.56
C ASP A 106 -23.41 -0.53 9.39
N THR A 107 -24.70 -0.87 9.46
CA THR A 107 -25.35 -1.75 8.46
C THR A 107 -25.77 -1.05 7.18
N THR A 108 -25.76 0.28 7.16
CA THR A 108 -26.16 1.11 6.02
C THR A 108 -24.97 1.71 5.28
N ASP A 109 -23.80 1.73 5.92
CA ASP A 109 -22.53 2.13 5.32
C ASP A 109 -22.07 1.20 4.20
N ASP A 110 -21.78 1.79 3.04
CA ASP A 110 -21.03 1.13 1.99
C ASP A 110 -20.02 2.06 1.32
N TRP A 111 -19.19 1.49 0.45
CA TRP A 111 -18.18 2.26 -0.26
C TRP A 111 -17.82 1.66 -1.61
N ASP A 112 -17.40 2.56 -2.48
CA ASP A 112 -16.80 2.26 -3.76
C ASP A 112 -15.28 2.23 -3.62
N VAL A 113 -14.64 1.22 -4.24
CA VAL A 113 -13.18 1.12 -4.29
C VAL A 113 -12.70 1.18 -5.72
N TYR A 114 -11.78 2.09 -6.00
CA TYR A 114 -11.12 2.23 -7.29
C TYR A 114 -9.63 1.93 -7.17
N VAL A 115 -9.08 1.25 -8.17
CA VAL A 115 -7.64 1.06 -8.37
C VAL A 115 -7.28 1.68 -9.71
N GLY A 116 -6.61 2.83 -9.68
CA GLY A 116 -6.49 3.70 -10.84
C GLY A 116 -7.86 4.20 -11.30
N HIS A 117 -8.27 3.84 -12.52
CA HIS A 117 -9.58 4.20 -13.10
C HIS A 117 -10.60 3.06 -13.09
N THR A 118 -10.24 1.90 -12.53
CA THR A 118 -11.11 0.72 -12.51
C THR A 118 -11.78 0.62 -11.16
N ARG A 119 -13.13 0.59 -11.15
CA ARG A 119 -13.89 0.25 -9.94
C ARG A 119 -13.78 -1.25 -9.67
N VAL A 120 -13.21 -1.61 -8.53
CA VAL A 120 -12.97 -2.99 -8.09
C VAL A 120 -13.96 -3.44 -7.01
N ALA A 121 -14.70 -2.50 -6.41
CA ALA A 121 -15.84 -2.76 -5.55
C ALA A 121 -16.90 -1.68 -5.76
N ASN A 122 -18.17 -2.09 -5.76
CA ASN A 122 -19.32 -1.21 -5.84
C ASN A 122 -20.22 -1.43 -4.62
N ASP A 123 -20.53 -0.39 -3.85
CA ASP A 123 -21.37 -0.45 -2.65
C ASP A 123 -20.97 -1.63 -1.73
N SER A 124 -19.68 -1.76 -1.42
CA SER A 124 -19.21 -2.89 -0.62
C SER A 124 -19.40 -2.63 0.88
N PRO A 125 -20.00 -3.56 1.64
CA PRO A 125 -20.09 -3.46 3.10
C PRO A 125 -18.93 -4.19 3.82
N SER A 126 -17.94 -4.69 3.08
CA SER A 126 -16.94 -5.64 3.63
C SER A 126 -15.83 -4.96 4.43
N ASN A 127 -15.86 -4.98 5.76
CA ASN A 127 -14.83 -4.37 6.60
C ASN A 127 -14.04 -5.41 7.42
N PRO A 128 -12.72 -5.61 7.18
CA PRO A 128 -11.90 -4.93 6.18
C PRO A 128 -12.24 -5.36 4.75
N TYR A 129 -12.01 -4.46 3.79
CA TYR A 129 -12.12 -4.78 2.38
C TYR A 129 -10.80 -5.41 1.92
N ASP A 130 -10.88 -6.60 1.32
CA ASP A 130 -9.75 -7.37 0.80
C ASP A 130 -9.54 -7.05 -0.69
N PHE A 131 -8.33 -6.61 -1.05
CA PHE A 131 -7.95 -6.33 -2.43
C PHE A 131 -7.57 -7.59 -3.22
N GLY A 132 -7.37 -8.74 -2.56
CA GLY A 132 -6.92 -9.98 -3.15
C GLY A 132 -5.47 -9.88 -3.68
N ASN A 133 -5.30 -10.05 -5.00
CA ASN A 133 -3.99 -10.05 -5.66
C ASN A 133 -3.71 -8.74 -6.44
N VAL A 134 -4.30 -7.62 -6.03
CA VAL A 134 -4.11 -6.34 -6.71
C VAL A 134 -2.70 -5.80 -6.45
N ILE A 135 -1.98 -5.53 -7.54
CA ILE A 135 -0.70 -4.83 -7.53
C ILE A 135 -0.93 -3.43 -8.08
N ALA A 136 -0.71 -2.42 -7.25
CA ALA A 136 -1.00 -1.03 -7.61
C ALA A 136 -0.10 -0.05 -6.84
N SER A 137 -0.04 1.18 -7.35
CA SER A 137 0.57 2.33 -6.66
C SER A 137 -0.47 3.36 -6.24
N ALA A 138 -1.77 3.12 -6.47
CA ALA A 138 -2.81 4.01 -6.02
C ALA A 138 -4.15 3.27 -5.88
N PHE A 139 -4.96 3.71 -4.92
CA PHE A 139 -6.36 3.33 -4.80
C PHE A 139 -7.18 4.50 -4.24
N THR A 140 -8.49 4.51 -4.49
CA THR A 140 -9.41 5.52 -3.99
C THR A 140 -10.57 4.83 -3.31
N ILE A 141 -10.97 5.37 -2.16
CA ILE A 141 -12.22 5.02 -1.48
C ILE A 141 -13.17 6.20 -1.69
N LEU A 142 -14.38 5.91 -2.14
CA LEU A 142 -15.45 6.87 -2.39
C LEU A 142 -16.66 6.47 -1.54
N ALA A 143 -17.25 7.45 -0.87
CA ALA A 143 -18.61 7.38 -0.33
C ALA A 143 -19.53 8.15 -1.29
N ASP A 144 -20.50 7.45 -1.87
CA ASP A 144 -21.49 7.99 -2.80
C ASP A 144 -22.89 7.84 -2.21
N GLY A 145 -23.18 8.70 -1.22
CA GLY A 145 -24.40 8.69 -0.39
C GLY A 145 -25.71 9.02 -1.14
N HIS A 146 -25.72 9.01 -2.46
CA HIS A 146 -26.86 9.39 -3.30
C HIS A 146 -27.54 8.19 -3.95
N LYS A 147 -28.17 7.31 -3.15
CA LYS A 147 -29.05 6.26 -3.70
C LYS A 147 -30.43 6.75 -4.17
N CYS A 148 -30.73 8.04 -4.00
CA CYS A 148 -32.06 8.62 -4.26
C CYS A 148 -32.03 9.78 -5.28
N LYS A 149 -32.95 9.74 -6.26
CA LYS A 149 -33.06 10.72 -7.36
C LYS A 149 -33.54 12.13 -6.97
N LEU A 150 -33.93 12.37 -5.71
CA LEU A 150 -34.56 13.62 -5.27
C LEU A 150 -33.94 14.14 -3.96
N TYR A 151 -33.08 15.16 -4.08
CA TYR A 151 -32.22 15.74 -3.03
C TYR A 151 -32.87 16.08 -1.67
N ILE A 152 -34.20 16.23 -1.59
CA ILE A 152 -34.91 16.66 -0.36
C ILE A 152 -35.22 15.48 0.59
N PHE A 153 -35.15 14.24 0.13
CA PHE A 153 -35.45 13.05 0.95
C PHE A 153 -34.26 12.08 1.07
N CYS A 154 -33.07 12.50 0.62
CA CYS A 154 -31.86 11.69 0.74
C CYS A 154 -31.32 11.80 2.16
N LYS A 155 -31.27 10.69 2.86
CA LYS A 155 -30.37 10.53 3.99
C LYS A 155 -29.07 9.98 3.40
N SER A 156 -27.94 10.65 3.67
CA SER A 156 -26.64 9.99 3.55
C SER A 156 -26.67 8.79 4.47
N ASP A 157 -26.53 7.62 3.88
CA ASP A 157 -26.47 6.37 4.62
C ASP A 157 -25.02 5.99 4.96
N ASP A 158 -24.04 6.62 4.30
CA ASP A 158 -22.63 6.50 4.63
C ASP A 158 -22.24 7.50 5.73
N ASN A 159 -21.33 7.07 6.60
CA ASN A 159 -20.81 7.78 7.75
C ASN A 159 -19.61 7.04 8.35
N PHE A 160 -18.52 6.89 7.60
CA PHE A 160 -17.36 6.10 8.02
C PHE A 160 -16.03 6.86 7.94
N VAL A 161 -14.98 6.27 8.51
CA VAL A 161 -13.60 6.77 8.38
C VAL A 161 -12.66 5.63 8.00
N ILE A 162 -11.55 5.95 7.36
CA ILE A 162 -10.51 4.98 7.00
C ILE A 162 -9.51 4.89 8.15
N LYS A 163 -9.44 3.73 8.79
CA LYS A 163 -8.61 3.48 9.97
C LYS A 163 -7.17 3.15 9.61
N LYS A 164 -6.99 2.23 8.65
CA LYS A 164 -5.69 1.74 8.21
C LYS A 164 -5.80 1.07 6.85
N PHE A 165 -4.67 0.93 6.16
CA PHE A 165 -4.54 0.00 5.04
C PHE A 165 -3.25 -0.80 5.16
N GLU A 166 -3.23 -1.95 4.49
CA GLU A 166 -2.14 -2.92 4.55
C GLU A 166 -1.66 -3.23 3.14
N PHE A 167 -0.34 -3.34 2.99
CA PHE A 167 0.29 -3.70 1.74
C PHE A 167 1.49 -4.61 1.97
N GLU A 168 1.91 -5.31 0.93
CA GLU A 168 3.16 -6.04 0.89
C GLU A 168 4.09 -5.46 -0.17
N HIS A 169 5.38 -5.42 0.13
CA HIS A 169 6.39 -5.10 -0.86
C HIS A 169 6.34 -6.12 -1.99
N THR A 170 6.18 -5.64 -3.23
CA THR A 170 6.45 -6.49 -4.38
C THR A 170 7.96 -6.68 -4.46
N PRO A 171 8.47 -7.93 -4.51
CA PRO A 171 9.89 -8.15 -4.68
C PRO A 171 10.34 -7.41 -5.94
N ALA A 172 11.34 -6.53 -5.80
CA ALA A 172 12.01 -6.00 -6.97
C ALA A 172 12.51 -7.20 -7.80
N PRO A 173 12.40 -7.18 -9.13
CA PRO A 173 13.04 -8.19 -9.96
C PRO A 173 14.53 -8.16 -9.63
N VAL A 174 14.99 -9.08 -8.78
CA VAL A 174 16.41 -9.23 -8.52
C VAL A 174 16.98 -9.73 -9.85
N PRO A 175 17.92 -8.99 -10.48
CA PRO A 175 18.63 -9.55 -11.61
C PRO A 175 19.27 -10.82 -11.06
N LEU A 176 18.75 -11.98 -11.44
CA LEU A 176 19.35 -13.25 -11.07
C LEU A 176 20.82 -13.08 -11.47
N PRO A 177 21.80 -13.22 -10.55
CA PRO A 177 23.19 -13.22 -10.95
C PRO A 177 23.27 -14.34 -11.96
N ALA A 178 23.42 -13.98 -13.25
CA ALA A 178 23.08 -14.88 -14.33
C ALA A 178 23.73 -16.21 -13.98
N PRO A 179 22.97 -17.28 -13.68
CA PRO A 179 23.59 -18.49 -13.15
C PRO A 179 24.66 -19.00 -14.11
N GLY A 180 24.52 -18.66 -15.40
CA GLY A 180 25.57 -18.74 -16.42
C GLY A 180 26.86 -17.98 -16.11
N LEU A 181 26.83 -16.71 -15.70
CA LEU A 181 28.05 -15.93 -15.36
C LEU A 181 28.75 -16.48 -14.11
N LEU A 182 28.00 -16.89 -13.07
CA LEU A 182 28.60 -17.55 -11.90
C LEU A 182 29.17 -18.92 -12.25
N LEU A 183 28.49 -19.70 -13.09
CA LEU A 183 28.96 -21.00 -13.57
C LEU A 183 30.20 -20.85 -14.47
N ILE A 184 30.20 -19.90 -15.40
CA ILE A 184 31.34 -19.60 -16.28
C ILE A 184 32.53 -19.10 -15.45
N GLY A 185 32.30 -18.18 -14.52
CA GLY A 185 33.34 -17.70 -13.60
C GLY A 185 33.90 -18.83 -12.73
N GLY A 186 33.05 -19.71 -12.22
CA GLY A 186 33.44 -20.90 -11.47
C GLY A 186 34.29 -21.86 -12.30
N LEU A 187 33.84 -22.22 -13.50
CA LEU A 187 34.55 -23.12 -14.40
C LEU A 187 35.89 -22.54 -14.88
N ALA A 188 35.93 -21.24 -15.20
CA ALA A 188 37.16 -20.55 -15.58
C ALA A 188 38.17 -20.52 -14.42
N GLY A 189 37.71 -20.26 -13.19
CA GLY A 189 38.53 -20.32 -11.98
C GLY A 189 39.12 -21.71 -11.72
N PHE A 190 38.31 -22.77 -11.81
CA PHE A 190 38.78 -24.14 -11.69
C PHE A 190 39.77 -24.54 -12.79
N GLY A 191 39.53 -24.10 -14.03
CA GLY A 191 40.45 -24.32 -15.16
C GLY A 191 41.83 -23.68 -14.93
N PHE A 192 41.88 -22.45 -14.42
CA PHE A 192 43.13 -21.74 -14.12
C PHE A 192 43.91 -22.40 -12.98
N MET A 193 43.23 -22.86 -11.93
CA MET A 193 43.86 -23.58 -10.83
C MET A 193 44.48 -24.92 -11.26
N ARG A 194 43.84 -25.64 -12.19
CA ARG A 194 44.36 -26.91 -12.72
C ARG A 194 45.67 -26.71 -13.49
N ARG A 195 45.79 -25.63 -14.28
CA ARG A 195 47.03 -25.31 -15.03
C ARG A 195 48.21 -24.98 -14.12
N ARG A 196 47.99 -24.24 -13.02
CA ARG A 196 49.06 -23.90 -12.07
C ARG A 196 49.64 -25.13 -11.36
N LYS A 197 48.83 -26.17 -11.09
CA LYS A 197 49.33 -27.40 -10.47
C LYS A 197 50.20 -28.26 -11.41
N GLN A 198 50.05 -28.14 -12.72
CA GLN A 198 50.82 -28.93 -13.70
C GLN A 198 52.19 -28.32 -14.06
N GLN A 199 52.43 -27.04 -13.74
CA GLN A 199 53.70 -26.37 -14.03
C GLN A 199 54.68 -26.34 -12.84
N VAL A 200 54.28 -26.83 -11.68
CA VAL A 200 55.08 -26.85 -10.44
C VAL A 200 55.44 -28.28 -10.01
N GLY A 201 55.22 -29.27 -10.89
CA GLY A 201 55.69 -30.65 -10.75
C GLY A 201 56.60 -31.01 -11.91
#